data_AF-A0A0D6JE85-F1
#
_entry.id   AF-A0A0D6JE85-F1
#
_cell.length_a   1.000
_cell.length_b   1.000
_cell.length_c   1.000
_cell.angle_alpha   90.00
_cell.angle_beta   90.00
_cell.angle_gamma   90.00
#
_symmetry.space_group_name_H-M   'P 1'
#
loop_
_entity.id
_entity.type
_entity.pdbx_description
1 polymer ?
#
loop_
_entity_poly.entity_id
_entity_poly.type
_entity_poly.pdbx_seq_one_letter_code
_entity_poly.pdbx_strand_id
1 'polypeptide(L)'
;MTAASSTFRNSDKNAPAVPFKRALMLVRIACSGGATRAEIMRDLGPIFTHKLSPGEWRQLVTDANAELLAQGLAVQSRGRMTVSSIGREAADTFLGRKGSTSGSWQDVRDGRLVAKALGLDDLGPKRIKELQRPDGLRALIIQKAFGLPLNGSQTVSKLRAQLAVVALERAFGNKIKTGLGAGSGFSAQAGRMLAGQLSIRPRDFGSDAKLVAALAAEAVDARQTDLESLRGAILRRLAQSALSERVDTDVPAPVLRQAANDAGLPGAAMPANRRPDPASFARHVQIAAQGCAEGWSGNRKALIMRVWNAIAAQHPEWGLSEIEFKCMLGEAHRAGHLALASADLKDKRNADELNASAVTYKNTVWHLVRVEDVDS
;
A
#
# COMPACT_ATOMS: atom_id res chain seq x y z
N MET A 1 22.50 42.51 19.60
CA MET A 1 22.83 41.45 20.58
C MET A 1 21.52 40.95 21.17
N THR A 2 21.08 39.70 21.09
CA THR A 2 21.48 38.51 20.34
C THR A 2 20.24 37.62 20.35
N ALA A 3 19.88 37.02 19.21
CA ALA A 3 18.76 36.10 19.08
C ALA A 3 18.89 34.92 20.06
N ALA A 4 17.82 34.65 20.83
CA ALA A 4 17.72 33.43 21.61
C ALA A 4 17.23 32.30 20.71
N SER A 5 18.20 31.65 20.08
CA SER A 5 18.02 30.46 19.25
C SER A 5 17.45 29.29 20.05
N SER A 6 16.28 28.85 19.60
CA SER A 6 15.77 27.48 19.64
C SER A 6 16.90 26.45 19.72
N THR A 7 16.97 25.71 20.83
CA THR A 7 17.66 24.42 20.88
C THR A 7 16.69 23.38 21.42
N PHE A 8 15.80 22.89 20.55
CA PHE A 8 15.13 21.61 20.75
C PHE A 8 16.21 20.53 20.79
N ARG A 9 16.62 20.12 21.99
CA ARG A 9 17.49 18.96 22.18
C ARG A 9 16.70 17.70 21.84
N ASN A 10 17.04 17.18 20.67
CA ASN A 10 16.99 15.78 20.25
C ASN A 10 16.99 14.79 21.44
N SER A 11 15.81 14.27 21.80
CA SER A 11 15.63 13.23 22.82
C SER A 11 14.95 11.98 22.24
N ASP A 12 15.16 11.70 20.95
CA ASP A 12 14.48 10.64 20.19
C ASP A 12 15.31 9.35 20.02
N LYS A 13 16.03 8.90 21.06
CA LYS A 13 16.91 7.71 20.91
C LYS A 13 16.72 6.55 21.87
N ASN A 14 15.61 6.43 22.61
CA ASN A 14 15.44 5.25 23.47
C ASN A 14 14.03 4.68 23.63
N ALA A 15 13.05 5.12 22.83
CA ALA A 15 11.78 4.39 22.78
C ALA A 15 11.99 3.11 21.95
N PRO A 16 11.68 1.91 22.47
CA PRO A 16 11.81 0.68 21.71
C PRO A 16 10.92 0.77 20.46
N ALA A 17 11.48 0.39 19.31
CA ALA A 17 10.73 0.32 18.06
C ALA A 17 9.68 -0.80 18.18
N VAL A 18 8.44 -0.42 18.46
CA VAL A 18 7.33 -1.35 18.57
C VAL A 18 6.79 -1.63 17.16
N PRO A 19 6.78 -2.89 16.68
CA PRO A 19 6.17 -3.22 15.41
C PRO A 19 4.75 -2.69 15.31
N PHE A 20 4.37 -2.20 14.14
CA PHE A 20 3.14 -1.41 13.96
C PHE A 20 1.88 -2.10 14.49
N LYS A 21 1.72 -3.40 14.22
CA LYS A 21 0.59 -4.20 14.72
C LYS A 21 0.46 -4.18 16.25
N ARG A 22 1.59 -4.12 16.97
CA ARG A 22 1.66 -4.03 18.45
C ARG A 22 1.48 -2.59 18.92
N ALA A 23 1.96 -1.62 18.15
CA ALA A 23 1.82 -0.20 18.47
C ALA A 23 0.34 0.21 18.56
N LEU A 24 -0.54 -0.32 17.69
CA LEU A 24 -1.98 -0.09 17.78
C LEU A 24 -2.61 -0.60 19.08
N MET A 25 -2.17 -1.77 19.56
CA MET A 25 -2.65 -2.32 20.84
C MET A 25 -2.10 -1.51 22.02
N LEU A 26 -0.83 -1.11 21.94
CA LEU A 26 -0.19 -0.26 22.92
C LEU A 26 -0.90 1.10 23.04
N VAL A 27 -1.28 1.72 21.92
CA VAL A 27 -2.09 2.95 21.91
C VAL A 27 -3.43 2.74 22.63
N ARG A 28 -4.13 1.62 22.38
CA ARG A 28 -5.38 1.32 23.08
C ARG A 28 -5.18 1.17 24.59
N ILE A 29 -4.08 0.53 25.02
CA ILE A 29 -3.73 0.36 26.43
C ILE A 29 -3.29 1.70 27.07
N ALA A 30 -2.67 2.59 26.30
CA ALA A 30 -2.16 3.87 26.79
C ALA A 30 -3.24 4.93 27.04
N CYS A 31 -4.45 4.73 26.51
CA CYS A 31 -5.60 5.59 26.75
C CYS A 31 -6.04 5.59 28.23
N SER A 32 -6.85 6.58 28.61
CA SER A 32 -7.35 6.73 29.97
C SER A 32 -8.05 5.46 30.48
N GLY A 33 -7.66 4.96 31.66
CA GLY A 33 -8.27 3.78 32.28
C GLY A 33 -7.77 2.43 31.77
N GLY A 34 -6.78 2.41 30.88
CA GLY A 34 -6.19 1.17 30.35
C GLY A 34 -7.18 0.35 29.52
N ALA A 35 -6.90 -0.94 29.37
CA ALA A 35 -7.76 -1.86 28.62
C ALA A 35 -7.74 -3.27 29.20
N THR A 36 -8.88 -3.96 29.18
CA THR A 36 -8.90 -5.43 29.31
C THR A 36 -8.69 -6.09 27.95
N ARG A 37 -8.32 -7.38 27.94
CA ARG A 37 -8.22 -8.16 26.69
C ARG A 37 -9.54 -8.14 25.90
N ALA A 38 -10.68 -8.24 26.59
CA ALA A 38 -12.00 -8.19 25.95
C ALA A 38 -12.28 -6.81 25.34
N GLU A 39 -11.90 -5.72 26.02
CA GLU A 39 -12.02 -4.36 25.49
C GLU A 39 -11.14 -4.17 24.25
N ILE A 40 -9.89 -4.65 24.25
CA ILE A 40 -8.99 -4.59 23.08
C ILE A 40 -9.60 -5.34 21.89
N MET A 41 -10.07 -6.58 22.13
CA MET A 41 -10.70 -7.42 21.11
C MET A 41 -11.91 -6.74 20.45
N ARG A 42 -12.75 -6.11 21.27
CA ARG A 42 -13.96 -5.39 20.82
C ARG A 42 -13.61 -4.12 20.07
N ASP A 43 -12.70 -3.32 20.63
CA ASP A 43 -12.44 -1.96 20.18
C ASP A 43 -11.60 -1.92 18.89
N LEU A 44 -10.65 -2.86 18.74
CA LEU A 44 -9.82 -3.00 17.54
C LEU A 44 -10.37 -4.01 16.53
N GLY A 45 -11.31 -4.86 16.93
CA GLY A 45 -11.91 -5.87 16.05
C GLY A 45 -12.37 -5.32 14.69
N PRO A 46 -13.21 -4.27 14.63
CA PRO A 46 -13.71 -3.69 13.37
C PRO A 46 -12.63 -3.19 12.40
N ILE A 47 -11.40 -2.98 12.90
CA ILE A 47 -10.23 -2.54 12.14
C ILE A 47 -9.52 -3.75 11.50
N PHE A 48 -9.42 -4.89 12.19
CA PHE A 48 -8.62 -6.05 11.76
C PHE A 48 -9.43 -7.22 11.17
N THR A 49 -10.69 -7.42 11.58
CA THR A 49 -11.49 -8.61 11.21
C THR A 49 -11.94 -8.64 9.74
N HIS A 50 -11.65 -7.60 8.96
CA HIS A 50 -11.85 -7.60 7.51
C HIS A 50 -10.77 -8.42 6.76
N LYS A 51 -9.66 -8.76 7.44
CA LYS A 51 -8.53 -9.53 6.89
C LYS A 51 -8.14 -10.74 7.72
N LEU A 52 -8.39 -10.68 9.03
CA LEU A 52 -8.13 -11.78 9.94
C LEU A 52 -9.43 -12.49 10.28
N SER A 53 -9.39 -13.82 10.29
CA SER A 53 -10.46 -14.62 10.89
C SER A 53 -10.59 -14.32 12.39
N PRO A 54 -11.75 -14.60 13.01
CA PRO A 54 -11.92 -14.42 14.45
C PRO A 54 -10.92 -15.21 15.31
N GLY A 55 -10.39 -16.32 14.80
CA GLY A 55 -9.33 -17.10 15.46
C GLY A 55 -7.97 -16.40 15.41
N GLU A 56 -7.55 -15.98 14.22
CA GLU A 56 -6.29 -15.25 14.02
C GLU A 56 -6.28 -13.92 14.78
N TRP A 57 -7.40 -13.20 14.80
CA TRP A 57 -7.52 -11.97 15.59
C TRP A 57 -7.33 -12.22 17.09
N ARG A 58 -7.96 -13.28 17.63
CA ARG A 58 -7.76 -13.69 19.03
C ARG A 58 -6.31 -14.05 19.31
N GLN A 59 -5.66 -14.78 18.41
CA GLN A 59 -4.26 -15.17 18.57
C GLN A 59 -3.35 -13.94 18.56
N LEU A 60 -3.50 -13.06 17.56
CA LEU A 60 -2.72 -11.83 17.44
C LEU A 60 -2.79 -10.95 18.70
N VAL A 61 -3.98 -10.77 19.29
CA VAL A 61 -4.15 -10.01 20.53
C VAL A 61 -3.47 -10.71 21.71
N THR A 62 -3.46 -12.03 21.74
CA THR A 62 -2.81 -12.81 22.80
C THR A 62 -1.30 -12.62 22.73
N ASP A 63 -0.73 -12.83 21.55
CA ASP A 63 0.72 -12.76 21.32
C ASP A 63 1.23 -11.35 21.58
N ALA A 64 0.56 -10.34 21.02
CA ALA A 64 0.95 -8.95 21.23
C ALA A 64 0.84 -8.52 22.70
N ASN A 65 -0.19 -8.95 23.44
CA ASN A 65 -0.27 -8.64 24.87
C ASN A 65 0.86 -9.29 25.67
N ALA A 66 1.20 -10.55 25.38
CA ALA A 66 2.30 -11.24 26.04
C ALA A 66 3.64 -10.54 25.78
N GLU A 67 3.89 -10.10 24.55
CA GLU A 67 5.11 -9.39 24.17
C GLU A 67 5.19 -7.98 24.78
N LEU A 68 4.07 -7.23 24.82
CA LEU A 68 4.03 -5.92 25.45
C LEU A 68 4.31 -6.00 26.97
N LEU A 69 3.88 -7.08 27.63
CA LEU A 69 4.22 -7.35 29.03
C LEU A 69 5.68 -7.75 29.18
N ALA A 70 6.19 -8.64 28.31
CA ALA A 70 7.59 -9.09 28.33
C ALA A 70 8.58 -7.94 28.11
N GLN A 71 8.23 -6.96 27.27
CA GLN A 71 9.04 -5.76 27.01
C GLN A 71 8.86 -4.66 28.08
N GLY A 72 8.01 -4.87 29.09
CA GLY A 72 7.74 -3.86 30.13
C GLY A 72 7.02 -2.61 29.61
N LEU A 73 6.38 -2.68 28.44
CA LEU A 73 5.62 -1.57 27.85
C LEU A 73 4.21 -1.46 28.44
N ALA A 74 3.68 -2.59 28.92
CA ALA A 74 2.44 -2.65 29.67
C ALA A 74 2.66 -3.38 31.00
N VAL A 75 1.77 -3.11 31.95
CA VAL A 75 1.66 -3.81 33.23
C VAL A 75 0.25 -4.34 33.35
N GLN A 76 0.10 -5.57 33.85
CA GLN A 76 -1.21 -6.15 34.10
C GLN A 76 -1.50 -6.20 35.60
N SER A 77 -2.67 -5.69 36.00
CA SER A 77 -3.18 -5.79 37.37
C SER A 77 -4.65 -6.18 37.33
N ARG A 78 -5.00 -7.27 38.03
CA ARG A 78 -6.38 -7.82 38.10
C ARG A 78 -7.03 -7.98 36.71
N GLY A 79 -6.27 -8.45 35.72
CA GLY A 79 -6.75 -8.68 34.34
C GLY A 79 -6.89 -7.43 33.47
N ARG A 80 -6.65 -6.23 34.01
CA ARG A 80 -6.60 -4.97 33.26
C ARG A 80 -5.15 -4.60 32.98
N MET A 81 -4.90 -4.17 31.74
CA MET A 81 -3.58 -3.71 31.30
C MET A 81 -3.53 -2.19 31.35
N THR A 82 -2.46 -1.67 31.92
CA THR A 82 -2.12 -0.25 31.92
C THR A 82 -0.75 -0.07 31.29
N VAL A 83 -0.52 1.07 30.65
CA VAL A 83 0.76 1.36 30.01
C VAL A 83 1.81 1.75 31.06
N SER A 84 3.07 1.33 30.86
CA SER A 84 4.20 1.87 31.62
C SER A 84 4.60 3.26 31.12
N SER A 85 5.53 3.95 31.79
CA SER A 85 6.07 5.23 31.31
C SER A 85 6.74 5.07 29.94
N ILE A 86 7.53 4.02 29.75
CA ILE A 86 8.22 3.69 28.49
C ILE A 86 7.20 3.34 27.40
N GLY A 87 6.19 2.53 27.73
CA GLY A 87 5.13 2.20 26.78
C GLY A 87 4.31 3.41 26.36
N ARG A 88 4.11 4.40 27.25
CA ARG A 88 3.41 5.63 26.93
C ARG A 88 4.20 6.47 25.95
N GLU A 89 5.51 6.62 26.18
CA GLU A 89 6.38 7.32 25.24
C GLU A 89 6.41 6.61 23.88
N ALA A 90 6.51 5.29 23.84
CA ALA A 90 6.43 4.52 22.59
C ALA A 90 5.09 4.70 21.85
N ALA A 91 3.96 4.73 22.58
CA ALA A 91 2.64 4.99 22.01
C ALA A 91 2.50 6.42 21.46
N ASP A 92 3.02 7.41 22.19
CA ASP A 92 3.02 8.81 21.77
C ASP A 92 3.93 9.04 20.56
N THR A 93 5.10 8.41 20.52
CA THR A 93 6.01 8.42 19.37
C THR A 93 5.35 7.79 18.15
N PHE A 94 4.63 6.68 18.33
CA PHE A 94 3.85 6.07 17.24
C PHE A 94 2.79 7.05 16.70
N LEU A 95 2.09 7.77 17.57
CA LEU A 95 1.11 8.80 17.17
C LEU A 95 1.76 10.12 16.71
N GLY A 96 3.09 10.24 16.78
CA GLY A 96 3.88 11.37 16.31
C GLY A 96 3.93 12.59 17.25
N ARG A 97 3.37 12.50 18.47
CA ARG A 97 3.38 13.62 19.42
C ARG A 97 3.20 13.17 20.87
N LYS A 98 4.00 13.75 21.77
CA LYS A 98 3.87 13.57 23.24
C LYS A 98 2.48 14.01 23.74
N GLY A 99 1.87 13.20 24.60
CA GLY A 99 0.53 13.40 25.13
C GLY A 99 -0.61 13.05 24.16
N SER A 100 -0.34 12.32 23.08
CA SER A 100 -1.37 11.93 22.12
C SER A 100 -2.31 10.85 22.66
N THR A 101 -1.89 10.10 23.68
CA THR A 101 -2.71 9.07 24.32
C THR A 101 -3.49 9.59 25.55
N SER A 102 -3.44 10.88 25.88
CA SER A 102 -3.99 11.43 27.13
C SER A 102 -5.52 11.65 27.13
N GLY A 103 -6.30 10.76 26.53
CA GLY A 103 -7.75 10.91 26.38
C GLY A 103 -8.50 9.58 26.37
N SER A 104 -9.80 9.66 26.10
CA SER A 104 -10.63 8.47 25.90
C SER A 104 -10.21 7.72 24.63
N TRP A 105 -10.49 6.41 24.59
CA TRP A 105 -10.23 5.63 23.38
C TRP A 105 -10.93 6.23 22.14
N GLN A 106 -12.16 6.74 22.28
CA GLN A 106 -12.91 7.33 21.18
C GLN A 106 -12.19 8.58 20.63
N ASP A 107 -11.70 9.46 21.51
CA ASP A 107 -10.97 10.67 21.08
C ASP A 107 -9.67 10.33 20.36
N VAL A 108 -8.93 9.36 20.87
CA VAL A 108 -7.66 8.92 20.27
C VAL A 108 -7.92 8.22 18.94
N ARG A 109 -8.90 7.31 18.88
CA ARG A 109 -9.28 6.58 17.67
C ARG A 109 -9.78 7.51 16.57
N ASP A 110 -10.72 8.41 16.88
CA ASP A 110 -11.42 9.23 15.89
C ASP A 110 -10.63 10.49 15.50
N GLY A 111 -9.67 10.88 16.33
CA GLY A 111 -8.80 12.02 16.10
C GLY A 111 -7.39 11.63 15.67
N ARG A 112 -6.58 11.21 16.64
CA ARG A 112 -5.13 11.00 16.47
C ARG A 112 -4.81 9.81 15.57
N LEU A 113 -5.54 8.71 15.69
CA LEU A 113 -5.30 7.53 14.90
C LEU A 113 -5.72 7.72 13.43
N VAL A 114 -6.83 8.44 13.20
CA VAL A 114 -7.23 8.88 11.85
C VAL A 114 -6.19 9.84 11.27
N ALA A 115 -5.67 10.78 12.06
CA ALA A 115 -4.60 11.67 11.62
C ALA A 115 -3.35 10.90 11.19
N LYS A 116 -2.91 9.92 12.01
CA LYS A 116 -1.79 9.02 11.71
C LYS A 116 -2.02 8.25 10.41
N ALA A 117 -3.23 7.72 10.21
CA ALA A 117 -3.58 6.99 9.01
C ALA A 117 -3.58 7.84 7.72
N LEU A 118 -3.81 9.15 7.84
CA LEU A 118 -3.69 10.11 6.75
C LEU A 118 -2.26 10.65 6.57
N GLY A 119 -1.31 10.24 7.43
CA GLY A 119 0.05 10.78 7.48
C GLY A 119 0.08 12.25 7.87
N LEU A 120 -0.73 12.63 8.86
CA LEU A 120 -0.91 13.99 9.38
C LEU A 120 -0.58 14.03 10.89
N ASP A 121 0.61 13.56 11.23
CA ASP A 121 1.01 13.25 12.61
C ASP A 121 1.11 14.51 13.49
N ASP A 122 1.53 15.63 12.90
CA ASP A 122 1.80 16.90 13.60
C ASP A 122 0.57 17.82 13.77
N LEU A 123 -0.65 17.31 13.58
CA LEU A 123 -1.83 18.16 13.68
C LEU A 123 -2.02 18.74 15.09
N GLY A 124 -2.29 20.05 15.15
CA GLY A 124 -2.69 20.74 16.37
C GLY A 124 -4.07 20.31 16.88
N PRO A 125 -4.39 20.54 18.16
CA PRO A 125 -5.62 20.06 18.80
C PRO A 125 -6.91 20.56 18.11
N LYS A 126 -6.91 21.78 17.57
CA LYS A 126 -8.03 22.33 16.81
C LYS A 126 -8.37 21.49 15.58
N ARG A 127 -7.35 21.01 14.86
CA ARG A 127 -7.53 20.23 13.62
C ARG A 127 -7.86 18.78 13.88
N ILE A 128 -7.38 18.23 15.00
CA ILE A 128 -7.86 16.95 15.50
C ILE A 128 -9.36 16.99 15.77
N LYS A 129 -9.88 18.08 16.36
CA LYS A 129 -11.33 18.28 16.51
C LYS A 129 -12.06 18.46 15.17
N GLU A 130 -11.40 18.95 14.12
CA GLU A 130 -11.97 19.03 12.77
C GLU A 130 -12.14 17.63 12.16
N LEU A 131 -11.19 16.70 12.37
CA LEU A 131 -11.33 15.29 11.97
C LEU A 131 -12.51 14.60 12.67
N GLN A 132 -12.94 15.13 13.82
CA GLN A 132 -14.11 14.62 14.51
C GLN A 132 -15.44 14.99 13.83
N ARG A 133 -15.44 15.93 12.88
CA ARG A 133 -16.63 16.42 12.16
C ARG A 133 -16.66 15.88 10.73
N PRO A 134 -17.85 15.61 10.16
CA PRO A 134 -17.98 15.10 8.79
C PRO A 134 -17.27 15.95 7.75
N ASP A 135 -17.48 17.27 7.78
CA ASP A 135 -16.93 18.18 6.76
C ASP A 135 -15.42 18.38 6.93
N GLY A 136 -14.94 18.44 8.18
CA GLY A 136 -13.51 18.57 8.46
C GLY A 136 -12.73 17.32 8.03
N LEU A 137 -13.26 16.13 8.28
CA LEU A 137 -12.66 14.89 7.81
C LEU A 137 -12.61 14.82 6.27
N ARG A 138 -13.74 15.07 5.60
CA ARG A 138 -13.81 15.06 4.12
C ARG A 138 -12.85 16.07 3.51
N ALA A 139 -12.77 17.28 4.06
CA ALA A 139 -11.85 18.31 3.61
C ALA A 139 -10.39 17.83 3.70
N LEU A 140 -9.97 17.28 4.84
CA LEU A 140 -8.60 16.80 5.04
C LEU A 140 -8.24 15.61 4.16
N ILE A 141 -9.18 14.69 3.94
CA ILE A 141 -9.01 13.57 2.98
C ILE A 141 -8.72 14.12 1.59
N ILE A 142 -9.56 15.04 1.09
CA ILE A 142 -9.39 15.63 -0.23
C ILE A 142 -8.10 16.41 -0.33
N GLN A 143 -7.78 17.22 0.70
CA GLN A 143 -6.55 18.00 0.68
C GLN A 143 -5.33 17.11 0.57
N LYS A 144 -5.31 15.98 1.30
CA LYS A 144 -4.23 15.01 1.20
C LYS A 144 -4.22 14.28 -0.16
N ALA A 145 -5.37 13.81 -0.63
CA ALA A 145 -5.48 13.01 -1.85
C ALA A 145 -5.12 13.78 -3.13
N PHE A 146 -5.42 15.09 -3.16
CA PHE A 146 -5.19 15.95 -4.32
C PHE A 146 -4.04 16.94 -4.13
N GLY A 147 -3.27 16.84 -3.04
CA GLY A 147 -2.11 17.71 -2.78
C GLY A 147 -2.47 19.18 -2.56
N LEU A 148 -3.67 19.48 -2.05
CA LEU A 148 -4.10 20.84 -1.76
C LEU A 148 -3.44 21.36 -0.47
N PRO A 149 -3.30 22.69 -0.30
CA PRO A 149 -2.72 23.25 0.91
C PRO A 149 -3.51 22.82 2.13
N LEU A 150 -2.82 22.16 3.06
CA LEU A 150 -3.33 21.75 4.36
C LEU A 150 -3.45 22.93 5.33
N ASN A 151 -3.68 24.16 4.89
CA ASN A 151 -3.70 25.33 5.78
C ASN A 151 -5.16 25.77 6.03
N GLY A 152 -5.54 25.84 7.30
CA GLY A 152 -6.87 26.30 7.74
C GLY A 152 -8.02 25.30 7.51
N SER A 153 -9.21 25.69 7.98
CA SER A 153 -10.48 25.04 7.64
C SER A 153 -10.92 25.54 6.26
N GLN A 154 -11.06 24.63 5.28
CA GLN A 154 -11.50 24.98 3.93
C GLN A 154 -13.02 24.83 3.85
N THR A 155 -13.68 25.84 3.29
CA THR A 155 -15.11 25.73 2.96
C THR A 155 -15.30 24.86 1.73
N VAL A 156 -16.49 24.24 1.60
CA VAL A 156 -16.82 23.35 0.49
C VAL A 156 -16.70 24.07 -0.87
N SER A 157 -17.10 25.35 -0.95
CA SER A 157 -16.96 26.16 -2.17
C SER A 157 -15.50 26.40 -2.56
N LYS A 158 -14.62 26.62 -1.56
CA LYS A 158 -13.19 26.80 -1.81
C LYS A 158 -12.52 25.49 -2.25
N LEU A 159 -12.91 24.37 -1.63
CA LEU A 159 -12.48 23.04 -2.08
C LEU A 159 -12.91 22.76 -3.52
N ARG A 160 -14.17 23.06 -3.88
CA ARG A 160 -14.65 22.94 -5.27
C ARG A 160 -13.75 23.73 -6.24
N ALA A 161 -13.47 25.00 -5.94
CA ALA A 161 -12.65 25.84 -6.80
C ALA A 161 -11.24 25.26 -6.97
N GLN A 162 -10.60 24.82 -5.87
CA GLN A 162 -9.27 24.19 -5.91
C GLN A 162 -9.28 22.88 -6.69
N LEU A 163 -10.29 22.04 -6.52
CA LEU A 163 -10.45 20.78 -7.26
C LEU A 163 -10.68 21.01 -8.74
N ALA A 164 -11.44 22.04 -9.13
CA ALA A 164 -11.61 22.40 -10.52
C ALA A 164 -10.28 22.80 -11.17
N VAL A 165 -9.43 23.54 -10.45
CA VAL A 165 -8.06 23.85 -10.92
C VAL A 165 -7.22 22.58 -11.07
N VAL A 166 -7.24 21.67 -10.08
CA VAL A 166 -6.53 20.37 -10.16
C VAL A 166 -7.00 19.55 -11.37
N ALA A 167 -8.30 19.55 -11.67
CA ALA A 167 -8.86 18.85 -12.82
C ALA A 167 -8.34 19.44 -14.14
N LEU A 168 -8.27 20.77 -14.25
CA LEU A 168 -7.72 21.46 -15.41
C LEU A 168 -6.21 21.19 -15.58
N GLU A 169 -5.45 21.24 -14.49
CA GLU A 169 -4.02 20.92 -14.50
C GLU A 169 -3.77 19.47 -14.93
N ARG A 170 -4.63 18.52 -14.54
CA ARG A 170 -4.56 17.13 -15.01
C ARG A 170 -4.94 16.98 -16.49
N ALA A 171 -5.94 17.73 -16.97
CA ALA A 171 -6.43 17.64 -18.34
C ALA A 171 -5.50 18.31 -19.37
N PHE A 172 -4.87 19.44 -19.01
CA PHE A 172 -4.08 20.27 -19.92
C PHE A 172 -2.58 20.35 -19.56
N GLY A 173 -2.17 19.69 -18.48
CA GLY A 173 -0.81 19.73 -17.94
C GLY A 173 -0.47 21.06 -17.25
N ASN A 174 0.81 21.22 -16.87
CA ASN A 174 1.32 22.40 -16.15
C ASN A 174 1.29 23.73 -16.95
N LYS A 175 0.67 23.77 -18.13
CA LYS A 175 0.64 24.96 -19.02
C LYS A 175 -0.33 26.07 -18.54
N ILE A 176 -1.15 25.79 -17.52
CA ILE A 176 -2.21 26.71 -17.03
C ILE A 176 -1.75 27.57 -15.82
N LYS A 177 -0.53 27.36 -15.31
CA LYS A 177 -0.05 27.97 -14.05
C LYS A 177 -0.01 29.51 -14.02
N THR A 178 -0.24 30.19 -15.15
CA THR A 178 -0.15 31.66 -15.27
C THR A 178 -1.47 32.43 -15.14
N GLY A 179 -2.65 31.80 -14.95
CA GLY A 179 -3.92 32.56 -14.97
C GLY A 179 -5.02 32.18 -13.97
N LEU A 180 -4.97 30.99 -13.37
CA LEU A 180 -6.07 30.46 -12.56
C LEU A 180 -5.66 30.30 -11.09
N GLY A 181 -5.32 31.43 -10.46
CA GLY A 181 -5.04 31.48 -9.01
C GLY A 181 -6.27 31.14 -8.16
N ALA A 182 -6.04 30.87 -6.87
CA ALA A 182 -7.00 30.41 -5.85
C ALA A 182 -8.19 31.38 -5.66
N GLY A 183 -9.13 31.32 -6.60
CA GLY A 183 -10.27 32.22 -6.74
C GLY A 183 -10.77 32.19 -8.18
N SER A 184 -10.74 31.02 -8.81
CA SER A 184 -10.72 30.75 -10.25
C SER A 184 -11.95 31.22 -11.06
N GLY A 185 -12.78 32.12 -10.53
CA GLY A 185 -13.90 32.74 -11.22
C GLY A 185 -15.02 31.79 -11.66
N PHE A 186 -14.87 30.48 -11.44
CA PHE A 186 -15.83 29.50 -11.91
C PHE A 186 -17.15 29.64 -11.18
N SER A 187 -18.23 29.68 -11.96
CA SER A 187 -19.58 29.46 -11.44
C SER A 187 -19.66 28.14 -10.66
N ALA A 188 -20.58 28.05 -9.71
CA ALA A 188 -20.74 26.85 -8.88
C ALA A 188 -20.91 25.58 -9.75
N GLN A 189 -21.75 25.66 -10.79
CA GLN A 189 -22.01 24.57 -11.71
C GLN A 189 -20.76 24.18 -12.54
N ALA A 190 -20.09 25.14 -13.17
CA ALA A 190 -18.90 24.85 -13.98
C ALA A 190 -17.78 24.25 -13.12
N GLY A 191 -17.54 24.81 -11.92
CA GLY A 191 -16.54 24.28 -11.01
C GLY A 191 -16.88 22.87 -10.51
N ARG A 192 -18.16 22.53 -10.28
CA ARG A 192 -18.55 21.18 -9.90
C ARG A 192 -18.36 20.18 -11.04
N MET A 193 -18.73 20.55 -12.26
CA MET A 193 -18.57 19.70 -13.44
C MET A 193 -17.09 19.38 -13.70
N LEU A 194 -16.21 20.38 -13.58
CA LEU A 194 -14.76 20.21 -13.71
C LEU A 194 -14.19 19.36 -12.56
N ALA A 195 -14.47 19.72 -11.31
CA ALA A 195 -14.00 18.95 -10.16
C ALA A 195 -14.54 17.51 -10.17
N GLY A 196 -15.74 17.28 -10.71
CA GLY A 196 -16.34 15.96 -10.87
C GLY A 196 -15.58 15.04 -11.81
N GLN A 197 -14.74 15.58 -12.71
CA GLN A 197 -13.83 14.78 -13.55
C GLN A 197 -12.72 14.10 -12.74
N LEU A 198 -12.48 14.52 -11.50
CA LEU A 198 -11.53 13.86 -10.60
C LEU A 198 -12.09 12.57 -9.98
N SER A 199 -13.39 12.33 -10.11
CA SER A 199 -14.01 11.10 -9.63
C SER A 199 -13.61 9.91 -10.51
N ILE A 200 -13.52 8.73 -9.90
CA ILE A 200 -13.34 7.45 -10.61
C ILE A 200 -14.50 7.23 -11.59
N ARG A 201 -15.69 7.76 -11.27
CA ARG A 201 -16.87 7.74 -12.14
C ARG A 201 -17.31 9.18 -12.43
N PRO A 202 -16.73 9.84 -13.44
CA PRO A 202 -17.05 11.22 -13.77
C PRO A 202 -18.55 11.42 -13.97
N ARG A 203 -19.12 12.39 -13.25
CA ARG A 203 -20.54 12.75 -13.29
C ARG A 203 -20.75 14.16 -12.75
N ASP A 204 -21.90 14.74 -13.03
CA ASP A 204 -22.31 15.96 -12.35
C ASP A 204 -22.81 15.65 -10.93
N PHE A 205 -22.43 16.51 -9.99
CA PHE A 205 -22.83 16.41 -8.60
C PHE A 205 -23.79 17.55 -8.31
N GLY A 206 -24.99 17.21 -7.81
CA GLY A 206 -26.05 18.20 -7.56
C GLY A 206 -25.71 19.26 -6.51
N SER A 207 -24.64 19.09 -5.72
CA SER A 207 -24.14 20.12 -4.79
C SER A 207 -22.66 19.95 -4.49
N ASP A 208 -22.02 21.03 -4.03
CA ASP A 208 -20.59 21.03 -3.66
C ASP A 208 -20.33 20.03 -2.51
N ALA A 209 -21.30 19.89 -1.58
CA ALA A 209 -21.20 18.95 -0.48
C ALA A 209 -21.25 17.49 -0.95
N LYS A 210 -22.11 17.17 -1.93
CA LYS A 210 -22.18 15.81 -2.54
C LYS A 210 -20.90 15.49 -3.31
N LEU A 211 -20.36 16.46 -4.04
CA LEU A 211 -19.07 16.34 -4.73
C LEU A 211 -17.94 15.99 -3.74
N VAL A 212 -17.76 16.82 -2.70
CA VAL A 212 -16.71 16.63 -1.70
C VAL A 212 -16.90 15.30 -0.96
N ALA A 213 -18.13 14.96 -0.57
CA ALA A 213 -18.41 13.71 0.12
C ALA A 213 -18.08 12.47 -0.75
N ALA A 214 -18.42 12.49 -2.04
CA ALA A 214 -18.11 11.40 -2.96
C ALA A 214 -16.62 11.27 -3.24
N LEU A 215 -15.93 12.37 -3.54
CA LEU A 215 -14.49 12.35 -3.80
C LEU A 215 -13.69 11.91 -2.56
N ALA A 216 -14.11 12.33 -1.36
CA ALA A 216 -13.49 11.88 -0.12
C ALA A 216 -13.67 10.36 0.08
N ALA A 217 -14.86 9.82 -0.17
CA ALA A 217 -15.12 8.38 -0.07
C ALA A 217 -14.28 7.58 -1.08
N GLU A 218 -14.21 8.03 -2.33
CA GLU A 218 -13.39 7.38 -3.38
C GLU A 218 -11.89 7.41 -3.04
N ALA A 219 -11.39 8.52 -2.47
CA ALA A 219 -9.98 8.66 -2.11
C ALA A 219 -9.51 7.69 -1.00
N VAL A 220 -10.43 7.21 -0.16
CA VAL A 220 -10.13 6.26 0.93
C VAL A 220 -10.77 4.88 0.70
N ASP A 221 -11.34 4.64 -0.47
CA ASP A 221 -12.06 3.40 -0.83
C ASP A 221 -13.21 3.05 0.15
N ALA A 222 -13.94 4.08 0.61
CA ALA A 222 -15.12 3.90 1.46
C ALA A 222 -16.38 3.66 0.61
N ARG A 223 -17.21 2.73 1.06
CA ARG A 223 -18.51 2.41 0.40
C ARG A 223 -19.57 3.50 0.59
N GLN A 224 -19.51 4.20 1.72
CA GLN A 224 -20.46 5.25 2.09
C GLN A 224 -19.70 6.53 2.43
N THR A 225 -20.42 7.65 2.38
CA THR A 225 -19.86 8.99 2.55
C THR A 225 -20.04 9.55 3.97
N ASP A 226 -20.65 8.79 4.88
CA ASP A 226 -20.82 9.17 6.27
C ASP A 226 -19.49 9.09 7.04
N LEU A 227 -19.47 9.75 8.19
CA LEU A 227 -18.27 9.92 9.01
C LEU A 227 -17.67 8.59 9.49
N GLU A 228 -18.50 7.66 9.95
CA GLU A 228 -18.04 6.38 10.51
C GLU A 228 -17.50 5.45 9.42
N SER A 229 -18.15 5.43 8.25
CA SER A 229 -17.66 4.68 7.10
C SER A 229 -16.30 5.17 6.60
N LEU A 230 -16.09 6.50 6.54
CA LEU A 230 -14.81 7.09 6.16
C LEU A 230 -13.71 6.75 7.17
N ARG A 231 -13.98 6.90 8.48
CA ARG A 231 -13.04 6.52 9.54
C ARG A 231 -12.68 5.05 9.48
N GLY A 232 -13.70 4.19 9.37
CA GLY A 232 -13.52 2.75 9.26
C GLY A 232 -12.65 2.35 8.08
N ALA A 233 -12.87 2.95 6.90
CA ALA A 233 -12.04 2.70 5.72
C ALA A 233 -10.58 3.14 5.93
N ILE A 234 -10.37 4.34 6.47
CA ILE A 234 -9.04 4.88 6.79
C ILE A 234 -8.29 3.98 7.77
N LEU A 235 -8.94 3.58 8.88
CA LEU A 235 -8.32 2.75 9.90
C LEU A 235 -8.05 1.31 9.42
N ARG A 236 -8.95 0.73 8.60
CA ARG A 236 -8.72 -0.58 7.98
C ARG A 236 -7.52 -0.54 7.04
N ARG A 237 -7.37 0.53 6.25
CA ARG A 237 -6.18 0.73 5.41
C ARG A 237 -4.91 0.81 6.25
N LEU A 238 -4.95 1.53 7.37
CA LEU A 238 -3.84 1.60 8.31
C LEU A 238 -3.45 0.21 8.84
N ALA A 239 -4.44 -0.58 9.26
CA ALA A 239 -4.20 -1.93 9.76
C ALA A 239 -3.75 -2.90 8.66
N GLN A 240 -4.21 -2.73 7.42
CA GLN A 240 -3.66 -3.49 6.29
C GLN A 240 -2.17 -3.20 6.11
N SER A 241 -1.76 -1.94 6.18
CA SER A 241 -0.33 -1.58 6.17
C SER A 241 0.41 -2.24 7.34
N ALA A 242 -0.15 -2.20 8.55
CA ALA A 242 0.41 -2.84 9.74
C ALA A 242 0.60 -4.37 9.62
N LEU A 243 -0.35 -5.05 8.98
CA LEU A 243 -0.29 -6.49 8.77
C LEU A 243 0.64 -6.86 7.61
N SER A 244 0.82 -5.96 6.66
CA SER A 244 1.73 -6.13 5.52
C SER A 244 3.17 -5.81 5.89
N GLU A 245 3.39 -5.07 6.98
CA GLU A 245 4.68 -4.87 7.62
C GLU A 245 5.17 -6.21 8.18
N ARG A 246 5.72 -7.02 7.28
CA ARG A 246 6.62 -8.10 7.67
C ARG A 246 7.79 -7.44 8.36
N VAL A 247 7.89 -7.70 9.66
CA VAL A 247 9.11 -7.46 10.39
C VAL A 247 10.18 -8.27 9.68
N ASP A 248 11.26 -7.62 9.23
CA ASP A 248 12.57 -8.24 9.04
C ASP A 248 13.10 -8.72 10.41
N THR A 249 12.31 -9.58 11.07
CA THR A 249 12.81 -10.40 12.17
C THR A 249 13.40 -11.61 11.50
N ASP A 250 14.71 -11.68 11.63
CA ASP A 250 15.59 -12.82 11.52
C ASP A 250 15.04 -14.04 12.27
N VAL A 251 13.96 -14.61 11.74
CA VAL A 251 13.44 -15.93 12.05
C VAL A 251 13.67 -16.73 10.78
N PRO A 252 14.41 -17.85 10.83
CA PRO A 252 14.63 -18.68 9.66
C PRO A 252 13.26 -19.04 9.09
N ALA A 253 13.09 -18.80 7.79
CA ALA A 253 11.90 -19.19 7.07
C ALA A 253 11.52 -20.63 7.45
N PRO A 254 10.22 -20.95 7.61
CA PRO A 254 9.80 -22.34 7.73
C PRO A 254 10.39 -23.04 6.50
N VAL A 255 11.17 -24.07 6.77
CA VAL A 255 11.86 -24.87 5.75
C VAL A 255 10.80 -25.42 4.80
N LEU A 256 10.52 -24.65 3.75
CA LEU A 256 10.07 -25.21 2.49
C LEU A 256 11.17 -26.17 2.12
N ARG A 257 10.84 -27.46 2.13
CA ARG A 257 11.73 -28.52 1.68
C ARG A 257 12.41 -28.04 0.41
N GLN A 258 13.73 -27.84 0.49
CA GLN A 258 14.55 -27.58 -0.68
C GLN A 258 14.17 -28.63 -1.72
N ALA A 259 13.76 -28.18 -2.90
CA ALA A 259 13.82 -29.04 -4.06
C ALA A 259 15.29 -29.48 -4.17
N ALA A 260 15.51 -30.78 -4.32
CA ALA A 260 16.78 -31.47 -4.10
C ALA A 260 17.91 -31.13 -5.11
N ASN A 261 17.87 -29.97 -5.75
CA ASN A 261 18.78 -29.60 -6.85
C ASN A 261 19.75 -28.46 -6.51
N ASP A 262 19.71 -27.89 -5.31
CA ASP A 262 20.67 -26.87 -4.85
C ASP A 262 21.94 -27.48 -4.24
N ALA A 263 22.53 -28.45 -4.93
CA ALA A 263 23.88 -28.92 -4.64
C ALA A 263 24.88 -28.28 -5.61
N GLY A 264 25.20 -27.02 -5.32
CA GLY A 264 26.53 -26.42 -5.49
C GLY A 264 27.07 -26.19 -6.90
N LEU A 265 27.34 -24.92 -7.22
CA LEU A 265 28.67 -24.46 -7.61
C LEU A 265 28.85 -22.97 -7.18
N PRO A 266 30.02 -22.57 -6.66
CA PRO A 266 30.28 -21.22 -6.20
C PRO A 266 30.70 -20.34 -7.37
N GLY A 267 29.99 -19.22 -7.58
CA GLY A 267 30.31 -18.27 -8.64
C GLY A 267 29.85 -16.88 -8.26
N ALA A 268 30.81 -16.04 -7.88
CA ALA A 268 30.63 -14.63 -7.61
C ALA A 268 29.88 -13.91 -8.73
N ALA A 269 29.21 -12.81 -8.37
CA ALA A 269 28.72 -11.81 -9.32
C ALA A 269 29.79 -11.53 -10.40
N MET A 270 29.49 -11.87 -11.66
CA MET A 270 30.39 -11.80 -12.80
C MET A 270 29.84 -10.82 -13.86
N PRO A 271 30.71 -10.23 -14.72
CA PRO A 271 30.54 -8.91 -15.34
C PRO A 271 29.54 -8.87 -16.51
N ALA A 272 29.00 -7.67 -16.75
CA ALA A 272 27.94 -7.35 -17.71
C ALA A 272 28.23 -7.68 -19.20
N ASN A 273 29.45 -8.11 -19.56
CA ASN A 273 29.89 -8.35 -20.95
C ASN A 273 29.47 -9.72 -21.53
N ARG A 274 28.65 -10.52 -20.84
CA ARG A 274 28.10 -11.79 -21.36
C ARG A 274 26.58 -11.81 -21.48
N ARG A 275 25.91 -10.69 -21.19
CA ARG A 275 24.45 -10.60 -21.29
C ARG A 275 24.03 -10.36 -22.74
N PRO A 276 23.12 -11.16 -23.31
CA PRO A 276 22.63 -10.94 -24.66
C PRO A 276 21.87 -9.60 -24.73
N ASP A 277 21.99 -8.91 -25.86
CA ASP A 277 21.15 -7.75 -26.14
C ASP A 277 19.67 -8.18 -26.27
N PRO A 278 18.70 -7.27 -26.06
CA PRO A 278 17.27 -7.62 -26.03
C PRO A 278 16.74 -8.28 -27.30
N ALA A 279 17.31 -7.97 -28.48
CA ALA A 279 16.87 -8.55 -29.75
C ALA A 279 17.46 -9.95 -29.97
N SER A 280 18.74 -10.14 -29.67
CA SER A 280 19.40 -11.44 -29.67
C SER A 280 18.76 -12.38 -28.64
N PHE A 281 18.44 -11.88 -27.44
CA PHE A 281 17.72 -12.62 -26.42
C PHE A 281 16.34 -13.10 -26.94
N ALA A 282 15.55 -12.20 -27.51
CA ALA A 282 14.22 -12.54 -28.04
C ALA A 282 14.28 -13.63 -29.12
N ARG A 283 15.29 -13.58 -30.01
CA ARG A 283 15.48 -14.59 -31.06
C ARG A 283 15.76 -15.97 -30.49
N HIS A 284 16.65 -16.09 -29.51
CA HIS A 284 16.95 -17.38 -28.87
C HIS A 284 15.74 -17.91 -28.09
N VAL A 285 15.01 -17.02 -27.40
CA VAL A 285 13.74 -17.37 -26.73
C VAL A 285 12.71 -17.88 -27.73
N GLN A 286 12.62 -17.30 -28.92
CA GLN A 286 11.68 -17.73 -29.96
C GLN A 286 12.06 -19.10 -30.54
N ILE A 287 13.35 -19.37 -30.75
CA ILE A 287 13.86 -20.68 -31.18
C ILE A 287 13.58 -21.75 -30.11
N ALA A 288 13.87 -21.45 -28.84
CA ALA A 288 13.56 -22.35 -27.73
C ALA A 288 12.05 -22.59 -27.59
N ALA A 289 11.23 -21.55 -27.77
CA ALA A 289 9.78 -21.66 -27.78
C ALA A 289 9.26 -22.54 -28.93
N GLN A 290 9.85 -22.47 -30.13
CA GLN A 290 9.48 -23.35 -31.25
C GLN A 290 9.69 -24.83 -30.91
N GLY A 291 10.76 -25.16 -30.18
CA GLY A 291 11.06 -26.55 -29.78
C GLY A 291 10.15 -27.13 -28.70
N CYS A 292 9.41 -26.29 -27.97
CA CYS A 292 8.53 -26.72 -26.88
C CYS A 292 7.08 -26.20 -26.98
N ALA A 293 6.71 -25.65 -28.14
CA ALA A 293 5.37 -25.12 -28.38
C ALA A 293 4.36 -26.23 -28.68
N GLU A 294 3.15 -26.05 -28.14
CA GLU A 294 2.00 -26.91 -28.36
C GLU A 294 0.90 -26.09 -29.08
N GLY A 295 0.07 -26.76 -29.89
CA GLY A 295 -1.05 -26.15 -30.64
C GLY A 295 -0.99 -26.37 -32.16
N TRP A 296 -1.94 -25.76 -32.87
CA TRP A 296 -2.03 -25.80 -34.35
C TRP A 296 -1.29 -24.62 -34.99
N SER A 297 -0.99 -24.74 -36.30
CA SER A 297 -0.40 -23.65 -37.09
C SER A 297 -1.26 -22.37 -36.98
N GLY A 298 -0.60 -21.23 -36.77
CA GLY A 298 -1.21 -19.93 -36.50
C GLY A 298 -1.58 -19.65 -35.03
N ASN A 299 -1.43 -20.61 -34.11
CA ASN A 299 -1.68 -20.40 -32.68
C ASN A 299 -0.80 -21.28 -31.78
N ARG A 300 0.45 -21.50 -32.17
CA ARG A 300 1.42 -22.28 -31.38
C ARG A 300 1.90 -21.46 -30.18
N LYS A 301 1.90 -22.07 -28.99
CA LYS A 301 2.30 -21.42 -27.75
C LYS A 301 3.17 -22.33 -26.91
N ALA A 302 4.19 -21.77 -26.29
CA ALA A 302 5.06 -22.48 -25.36
C ALA A 302 4.90 -21.92 -23.94
N LEU A 303 4.92 -22.78 -22.93
CA LEU A 303 4.94 -22.36 -21.52
C LEU A 303 6.27 -21.69 -21.18
N ILE A 304 6.21 -20.53 -20.53
CA ILE A 304 7.41 -19.75 -20.20
C ILE A 304 8.41 -20.57 -19.37
N MET A 305 7.94 -21.43 -18.46
CA MET A 305 8.83 -22.29 -17.67
C MET A 305 9.59 -23.32 -18.54
N ARG A 306 8.95 -23.85 -19.59
CA ARG A 306 9.62 -24.80 -20.51
C ARG A 306 10.66 -24.09 -21.38
N VAL A 307 10.34 -22.87 -21.81
CA VAL A 307 11.28 -22.01 -22.54
C VAL A 307 12.46 -21.64 -21.65
N TRP A 308 12.22 -21.31 -20.38
CA TRP A 308 13.27 -21.06 -19.40
C TRP A 308 14.21 -22.25 -19.25
N ASN A 309 13.68 -23.45 -19.01
CA ASN A 309 14.50 -24.65 -18.86
C ASN A 309 15.35 -24.94 -20.11
N ALA A 310 14.78 -24.73 -21.31
CA ALA A 310 15.51 -24.90 -22.56
C ALA A 310 16.64 -23.88 -22.72
N ILE A 311 16.40 -22.61 -22.39
CA ILE A 311 17.41 -21.56 -22.45
C ILE A 311 18.51 -21.75 -21.41
N ALA A 312 18.15 -22.11 -20.17
CA ALA A 312 19.11 -22.39 -19.11
C ALA A 312 20.04 -23.57 -19.47
N ALA A 313 19.52 -24.58 -20.18
CA ALA A 313 20.31 -25.71 -20.65
C ALA A 313 21.17 -25.38 -21.90
N GLN A 314 20.66 -24.55 -22.82
CA GLN A 314 21.36 -24.20 -24.07
C GLN A 314 22.40 -23.09 -23.88
N HIS A 315 22.18 -22.19 -22.92
CA HIS A 315 23.02 -21.01 -22.67
C HIS A 315 23.42 -20.88 -21.19
N PRO A 316 24.12 -21.88 -20.62
CA PRO A 316 24.60 -21.79 -19.24
C PRO A 316 25.58 -20.62 -19.02
N GLU A 317 26.24 -20.15 -20.08
CA GLU A 317 27.18 -19.03 -20.06
C GLU A 317 26.54 -17.67 -19.75
N TRP A 318 25.22 -17.53 -19.90
CA TRP A 318 24.51 -16.29 -19.58
C TRP A 318 24.33 -16.10 -18.07
N GLY A 319 24.40 -17.18 -17.28
CA GLY A 319 24.30 -17.12 -15.82
C GLY A 319 23.02 -16.44 -15.31
N LEU A 320 21.93 -16.52 -16.09
CA LEU A 320 20.66 -15.90 -15.72
C LEU A 320 20.03 -16.68 -14.57
N SER A 321 19.42 -15.95 -13.65
CA SER A 321 18.41 -16.53 -12.77
C SER A 321 17.04 -16.55 -13.47
N GLU A 322 16.13 -17.41 -13.02
CA GLU A 322 14.76 -17.47 -13.53
C GLU A 322 14.06 -16.10 -13.43
N ILE A 323 14.33 -15.36 -12.35
CA ILE A 323 13.77 -14.02 -12.13
C ILE A 323 14.29 -13.03 -13.17
N GLU A 324 15.60 -13.00 -13.41
CA GLU A 324 16.20 -12.12 -14.42
C GLU A 324 15.71 -12.46 -15.83
N PHE A 325 15.57 -13.75 -16.16
CA PHE A 325 14.99 -14.20 -17.41
C PHE A 325 13.56 -13.66 -17.60
N LYS A 326 12.71 -13.75 -16.57
CA LYS A 326 11.33 -13.23 -16.61
C LYS A 326 11.29 -11.71 -16.76
N CYS A 327 12.21 -10.98 -16.14
CA CYS A 327 12.35 -9.54 -16.32
C CYS A 327 12.73 -9.18 -17.77
N MET A 328 13.74 -9.84 -18.33
CA MET A 328 14.17 -9.63 -19.71
C MET A 328 13.07 -10.00 -20.72
N LEU A 329 12.28 -11.03 -20.43
CA LEU A 329 11.12 -11.42 -21.25
C LEU A 329 10.04 -10.33 -21.27
N GLY A 330 9.79 -9.68 -20.14
CA GLY A 330 8.87 -8.54 -20.06
C GLY A 330 9.37 -7.31 -20.85
N GLU A 331 10.68 -7.05 -20.82
CA GLU A 331 11.29 -5.96 -21.57
C GLU A 331 11.26 -6.20 -23.07
N ALA A 332 11.62 -7.40 -23.52
CA ALA A 332 11.61 -7.76 -24.93
C ALA A 332 10.18 -7.83 -25.51
N HIS A 333 9.18 -8.18 -24.70
CA HIS A 333 7.76 -8.02 -25.06
C HIS A 333 7.37 -6.54 -25.23
N ARG A 334 7.83 -5.66 -24.34
CA ARG A 334 7.56 -4.21 -24.43
C ARG A 334 8.21 -3.58 -25.68
N ALA A 335 9.38 -4.07 -26.06
CA ALA A 335 10.11 -3.62 -27.24
C ALA A 335 9.52 -4.18 -28.55
N GLY A 336 8.51 -5.06 -28.48
CA GLY A 336 7.87 -5.67 -29.64
C GLY A 336 8.69 -6.77 -30.30
N HIS A 337 9.72 -7.28 -29.62
CA HIS A 337 10.57 -8.37 -30.13
C HIS A 337 10.00 -9.77 -29.86
N LEU A 338 9.03 -9.90 -28.93
CA LEU A 338 8.27 -11.14 -28.74
C LEU A 338 6.82 -10.83 -28.32
N ALA A 339 5.92 -11.80 -28.51
CA ALA A 339 4.53 -11.71 -28.07
C ALA A 339 4.24 -12.69 -26.92
N LEU A 340 3.71 -12.16 -25.81
CA LEU A 340 3.33 -12.96 -24.65
C LEU A 340 1.81 -13.14 -24.59
N ALA A 341 1.36 -14.26 -24.03
CA ALA A 341 -0.05 -14.58 -23.87
C ALA A 341 -0.36 -15.07 -22.45
N SER A 342 -1.58 -14.78 -22.00
CA SER A 342 -2.15 -15.35 -20.78
C SER A 342 -2.78 -16.71 -21.10
N ALA A 343 -2.60 -17.68 -20.21
CA ALA A 343 -3.30 -18.96 -20.28
C ALA A 343 -4.68 -18.86 -19.61
N ASP A 344 -5.66 -19.64 -20.08
CA ASP A 344 -6.96 -19.78 -19.41
C ASP A 344 -6.81 -20.75 -18.23
N LEU A 345 -7.18 -20.32 -17.02
CA LEU A 345 -6.99 -21.06 -15.77
C LEU A 345 -7.94 -22.26 -15.60
N LYS A 346 -8.70 -22.63 -16.63
CA LYS A 346 -9.70 -23.72 -16.54
C LYS A 346 -9.09 -25.13 -16.56
N ASP A 347 -7.90 -25.31 -17.14
CA ASP A 347 -7.25 -26.63 -17.20
C ASP A 347 -6.41 -26.91 -15.96
N LYS A 348 -7.03 -27.62 -14.99
CA LYS A 348 -6.40 -28.04 -13.74
C LYS A 348 -5.25 -29.04 -13.89
N ARG A 349 -5.03 -29.60 -15.09
CA ARG A 349 -4.04 -30.67 -15.31
C ARG A 349 -2.58 -30.17 -15.27
N ASN A 350 -2.33 -28.88 -15.53
CA ASN A 350 -0.98 -28.29 -15.57
C ASN A 350 -0.83 -27.08 -14.62
N ALA A 351 -1.60 -27.05 -13.52
CA ALA A 351 -1.67 -25.87 -12.64
C ALA A 351 -0.31 -25.45 -12.05
N ASP A 352 0.56 -26.42 -11.71
CA ASP A 352 1.88 -26.15 -11.14
C ASP A 352 2.86 -25.58 -12.17
N GLU A 353 2.89 -26.13 -13.39
CA GLU A 353 3.69 -25.60 -14.51
C GLU A 353 3.23 -24.21 -14.95
N LEU A 354 1.92 -23.96 -14.86
CA LEU A 354 1.30 -22.68 -15.20
C LEU A 354 1.64 -21.61 -14.14
N ASN A 355 1.56 -21.96 -12.86
CA ASN A 355 2.02 -21.08 -11.77
C ASN A 355 3.52 -20.77 -11.88
N ALA A 356 4.35 -21.78 -12.17
CA ALA A 356 5.78 -21.59 -12.39
C ALA A 356 6.07 -20.70 -13.61
N SER A 357 5.20 -20.71 -14.62
CA SER A 357 5.34 -19.90 -15.84
C SER A 357 4.88 -18.44 -15.68
N ALA A 358 4.38 -18.03 -14.51
CA ALA A 358 3.82 -16.69 -14.33
C ALA A 358 4.90 -15.59 -14.42
N VAL A 359 4.72 -14.69 -15.39
CA VAL A 359 5.47 -13.44 -15.52
C VAL A 359 4.52 -12.29 -15.27
N THR A 360 4.75 -11.58 -14.16
CA THR A 360 3.91 -10.45 -13.74
C THR A 360 4.52 -9.14 -14.21
N TYR A 361 3.74 -8.34 -14.92
CA TYR A 361 4.12 -6.96 -15.21
C TYR A 361 2.90 -6.05 -15.15
N LYS A 362 3.01 -5.00 -14.32
CA LYS A 362 1.88 -4.13 -13.95
C LYS A 362 0.69 -4.95 -13.46
N ASN A 363 -0.39 -4.99 -14.24
CA ASN A 363 -1.67 -5.64 -13.89
C ASN A 363 -1.94 -6.89 -14.75
N THR A 364 -0.95 -7.38 -15.51
CA THR A 364 -1.13 -8.51 -16.42
C THR A 364 -0.16 -9.63 -16.06
N VAL A 365 -0.67 -10.87 -16.08
CA VAL A 365 0.12 -12.09 -15.89
C VAL A 365 0.16 -12.85 -17.19
N TRP A 366 1.36 -13.07 -17.70
CA TRP A 366 1.60 -13.91 -18.87
C TRP A 366 2.15 -15.26 -18.44
N HIS A 367 1.79 -16.29 -19.18
CA HIS A 367 2.16 -17.67 -18.91
C HIS A 367 2.78 -18.35 -20.13
N LEU A 368 2.57 -17.77 -21.31
CA LEU A 368 2.86 -18.37 -22.60
C LEU A 368 3.65 -17.39 -23.49
N VAL A 369 4.59 -17.92 -24.27
CA VAL A 369 5.23 -17.23 -25.39
C VAL A 369 4.51 -17.65 -26.68
N ARG A 370 4.08 -16.69 -27.51
CA ARG A 370 3.53 -17.00 -28.83
C ARG A 370 4.66 -17.28 -29.81
N VAL A 371 4.49 -18.33 -30.60
CA VAL A 371 5.40 -18.67 -31.68
C VAL A 371 4.78 -18.19 -32.99
N GLU A 372 5.50 -17.33 -33.70
CA GLU A 372 5.16 -16.95 -35.07
C GLU A 372 5.56 -18.08 -36.01
N ASP A 373 4.66 -18.42 -36.94
CA ASP A 373 4.99 -19.31 -38.04
C ASP A 373 5.77 -18.48 -39.07
N VAL A 374 6.94 -18.97 -39.48
CA VAL A 374 7.66 -18.38 -40.60
C VAL A 374 6.86 -18.76 -41.85
N ASP A 375 6.15 -17.80 -42.42
CA ASP A 375 5.54 -17.94 -43.75
C ASP A 375 6.64 -18.43 -44.70
N SER A 376 6.46 -19.64 -45.26
CA SER A 376 7.36 -20.24 -46.25
C SER A 376 7.11 -19.68 -47.64
#